data_AF-A0A9P0HET5-F1
#
_entry.id   AF-A0A9P0HET5-F1
#
_cell.length_a   1.000
_cell.length_b   1.000
_cell.length_c   1.000
_cell.angle_alpha   90.00
_cell.angle_beta   90.00
_cell.angle_gamma   90.00
#
_symmetry.space_group_name_H-M   'P 1'
#
loop_
_entity.id
_entity.type
_entity.pdbx_description
1 polymer ?
#
loop_
_entity_poly.entity_id
_entity_poly.type
_entity_poly.pdbx_seq_one_letter_code
_entity_poly.pdbx_strand_id
1 'polypeptide(L)'
;MDKVRKKLQESVSFISSYLPLVNSHMVEFFSNDLWEAHVPNKIKTEFKEKHWNKENIIDIFLENLEASHSELGRFIQSCSANSLEKNEIIIGIDELQKAFRMNRCSNMDCVNKDKFMSEKKFHEVKKMSELVADLVRTTDATHVIDIGDGKGYLSSYLSLVYKLQVLGLDSSTNLTQGAAERANKLQKRWNSALNKFDIEDEPFNNETPSKTKSIEDTNKRNECYKQIPQTLMFRAVFESFMEHKMGKCIGKGREVGRMRSKCSSFVEYSRKGIKKLGYNIHVSDEEIATFFEKYAPSLQFLEFYFMIRVVLAPVIENIILLDRLLFLQENGIKHSFLVKLFDSYVSPRCYGIVAIRDKQ
;
A
#
# COMPACT_ATOMS: atom_id res chain seq x y z
N MET A 1 -19.28 -2.53 18.07
CA MET A 1 -20.07 -3.11 16.96
C MET A 1 -20.88 -2.04 16.22
N ASP A 2 -21.87 -1.37 16.83
CA ASP A 2 -22.75 -0.43 16.10
C ASP A 2 -22.03 0.74 15.41
N LYS A 3 -21.03 1.33 16.08
CA LYS A 3 -20.18 2.39 15.48
C LYS A 3 -19.46 1.89 14.21
N VAL A 4 -18.93 0.67 14.23
CA VAL A 4 -18.22 0.04 13.10
C VAL A 4 -19.19 -0.20 11.94
N ARG A 5 -20.36 -0.80 12.24
CA ARG A 5 -21.40 -1.05 11.25
C ARG A 5 -21.90 0.23 10.60
N LYS A 6 -22.20 1.26 11.39
CA LYS A 6 -22.64 2.57 10.88
C LYS A 6 -21.60 3.16 9.93
N LYS A 7 -20.32 3.21 10.33
CA LYS A 7 -19.27 3.78 9.49
C LYS A 7 -19.01 2.99 8.22
N LEU A 8 -19.11 1.66 8.28
CA LEU A 8 -19.04 0.79 7.11
C LEU A 8 -20.17 1.10 6.13
N GLN A 9 -21.42 1.19 6.61
CA GLN A 9 -22.58 1.53 5.79
C GLN A 9 -22.47 2.90 5.13
N GLU A 10 -22.01 3.92 5.86
CA GLU A 10 -21.72 5.26 5.31
C GLU A 10 -20.68 5.19 4.17
N SER A 11 -19.58 4.46 4.40
CA SER A 11 -18.50 4.33 3.42
C SER A 11 -18.93 3.55 2.18
N VAL A 12 -19.72 2.48 2.36
CA VAL A 12 -20.30 1.70 1.26
C VAL A 12 -21.31 2.52 0.46
N SER A 13 -22.18 3.28 1.14
CA SER A 13 -23.13 4.17 0.48
C SER A 13 -22.40 5.21 -0.38
N PHE A 14 -21.37 5.83 0.17
CA PHE A 14 -20.54 6.79 -0.56
C PHE A 14 -19.84 6.17 -1.78
N ILE A 15 -19.19 5.01 -1.62
CA ILE A 15 -18.41 4.42 -2.72
C ILE A 15 -19.28 3.84 -3.84
N SER A 16 -20.54 3.52 -3.55
CA SER A 16 -21.44 2.85 -4.49
C SER A 16 -21.59 3.60 -5.82
N SER A 17 -21.64 4.94 -5.78
CA SER A 17 -21.69 5.77 -7.00
C SER A 17 -20.38 5.81 -7.78
N TYR A 18 -19.27 5.38 -7.18
CA TYR A 18 -17.93 5.40 -7.78
C TYR A 18 -17.39 4.00 -8.06
N LEU A 19 -18.18 2.94 -7.84
CA LEU A 19 -17.77 1.55 -8.10
C LEU A 19 -17.27 1.30 -9.54
N PRO A 20 -17.88 1.87 -10.60
CA PRO A 20 -17.33 1.72 -11.95
C PRO A 20 -15.91 2.27 -12.06
N LEU A 21 -15.65 3.43 -11.46
CA LEU A 21 -14.33 4.06 -11.44
C LEU A 21 -13.32 3.21 -10.64
N VAL A 22 -13.72 2.72 -9.47
CA VAL A 22 -12.88 1.88 -8.58
C VAL A 22 -12.50 0.55 -9.25
N ASN A 23 -13.48 -0.12 -9.86
CA ASN A 23 -13.32 -1.45 -10.46
C ASN A 23 -12.69 -1.42 -11.85
N SER A 24 -12.49 -0.24 -12.43
CA SER A 24 -11.81 -0.10 -13.71
C SER A 24 -10.33 -0.47 -13.65
N HIS A 25 -9.79 -1.01 -14.74
CA HIS A 25 -8.35 -1.26 -14.85
C HIS A 25 -7.68 -0.12 -15.62
N MET A 26 -6.60 0.48 -15.06
CA MET A 26 -5.94 1.65 -15.67
C MET A 26 -5.43 1.40 -17.10
N VAL A 27 -5.15 0.14 -17.44
CA VAL A 27 -4.66 -0.24 -18.76
C VAL A 27 -5.76 -0.15 -19.82
N GLU A 28 -7.02 -0.24 -19.41
CA GLU A 28 -8.19 -0.16 -20.29
C GLU A 28 -8.68 1.28 -20.50
N PHE A 29 -7.93 2.28 -20.00
CA PHE A 29 -8.35 3.68 -20.00
C PHE A 29 -8.80 4.18 -21.37
N PHE A 30 -8.01 3.87 -22.41
CA PHE A 30 -8.32 4.30 -23.77
C PHE A 30 -9.28 3.35 -24.49
N SER A 31 -9.14 2.02 -24.30
CA SER A 31 -9.97 1.03 -25.00
C SER A 31 -11.44 1.06 -24.58
N ASN A 32 -11.70 1.41 -23.31
CA ASN A 32 -13.03 1.49 -22.73
C ASN A 32 -13.52 2.93 -22.47
N ASP A 33 -12.79 3.94 -22.96
CA ASP A 33 -13.11 5.36 -22.79
C ASP A 33 -13.46 5.72 -21.34
N LEU A 34 -12.61 5.29 -20.40
CA LEU A 34 -12.91 5.35 -18.96
C LEU A 34 -13.08 6.78 -18.45
N TRP A 35 -12.46 7.75 -19.12
CA TRP A 35 -12.66 9.17 -18.81
C TRP A 35 -14.14 9.55 -18.97
N GLU A 36 -14.71 9.30 -20.15
CA GLU A 36 -16.09 9.67 -20.41
C GLU A 36 -17.06 8.78 -19.63
N ALA A 37 -16.74 7.49 -19.50
CA ALA A 37 -17.61 6.51 -18.88
C ALA A 37 -17.73 6.63 -17.35
N HIS A 38 -16.68 7.06 -16.64
CA HIS A 38 -16.61 6.91 -15.18
C HIS A 38 -16.34 8.21 -14.41
N VAL A 39 -15.77 9.24 -15.04
CA VAL A 39 -15.54 10.51 -14.33
C VAL A 39 -16.85 11.30 -14.26
N PRO A 40 -17.27 11.77 -13.07
CA PRO A 40 -18.48 12.57 -12.93
C PRO A 40 -18.48 13.80 -13.86
N ASN A 41 -19.60 14.05 -14.55
CA ASN A 41 -19.72 15.15 -15.52
C ASN A 41 -19.34 16.50 -14.94
N LYS A 42 -19.69 16.77 -13.68
CA LYS A 42 -19.32 18.02 -13.00
C LYS A 42 -17.81 18.22 -12.87
N ILE A 43 -17.07 17.15 -12.55
CA ILE A 43 -15.61 17.18 -12.48
C ILE A 43 -15.02 17.31 -13.89
N LYS A 44 -15.59 16.65 -14.90
CA LYS A 44 -15.17 16.83 -16.31
C LYS A 44 -15.35 18.26 -16.80
N THR A 45 -16.46 18.92 -16.44
CA THR A 45 -16.71 20.34 -16.77
C THR A 45 -15.69 21.24 -16.08
N GLU A 46 -15.52 21.08 -14.77
CA GLU A 46 -14.54 21.87 -14.01
C GLU A 46 -13.10 21.70 -14.56
N PHE A 47 -12.71 20.48 -14.92
CA PHE A 47 -11.41 20.19 -15.53
C PHE A 47 -11.17 21.02 -16.80
N LYS A 48 -12.19 21.15 -17.65
CA LYS A 48 -12.11 21.93 -18.90
C LYS A 48 -12.08 23.43 -18.63
N GLU A 49 -12.95 23.92 -17.75
CA GLU A 49 -13.07 25.35 -17.42
C GLU A 49 -11.81 25.91 -16.75
N LYS A 50 -11.17 25.12 -15.90
CA LYS A 50 -9.95 25.52 -15.20
C LYS A 50 -8.66 25.24 -15.98
N HIS A 51 -8.77 24.75 -17.22
CA HIS A 51 -7.62 24.45 -18.09
C HIS A 51 -6.55 23.58 -17.40
N TRP A 52 -7.00 22.62 -16.59
CA TRP A 52 -6.13 21.69 -15.87
C TRP A 52 -5.37 20.79 -16.82
N ASN A 53 -4.10 20.54 -16.51
CA ASN A 53 -3.20 19.80 -17.39
C ASN A 53 -2.17 18.97 -16.59
N LYS A 54 -1.29 18.27 -17.31
CA LYS A 54 -0.27 17.40 -16.70
C LYS A 54 0.75 18.14 -15.82
N GLU A 55 1.02 19.41 -16.11
CA GLU A 55 2.10 20.17 -15.49
C GLU A 55 1.75 20.63 -14.07
N ASN A 56 0.46 20.82 -13.80
CA ASN A 56 -0.06 21.30 -12.52
C ASN A 56 -0.93 20.27 -11.78
N ILE A 57 -0.94 19.00 -12.20
CA ILE A 57 -1.87 18.02 -11.65
C ILE A 57 -1.73 17.79 -10.14
N ILE A 58 -0.50 17.82 -9.63
CA ILE A 58 -0.27 17.68 -8.20
C ILE A 58 -0.80 18.92 -7.47
N ASP A 59 -0.47 20.10 -7.96
CA ASP A 59 -0.91 21.38 -7.39
C ASP A 59 -2.44 21.47 -7.37
N ILE A 60 -3.11 21.04 -8.44
CA ILE A 60 -4.57 20.98 -8.51
C ILE A 60 -5.14 20.16 -7.35
N PHE A 61 -4.64 18.95 -7.12
CA PHE A 61 -5.15 18.10 -6.04
C PHE A 61 -4.80 18.65 -4.66
N LEU A 62 -3.62 19.27 -4.50
CA LEU A 62 -3.19 19.92 -3.27
C LEU A 62 -4.05 21.14 -2.91
N GLU A 63 -4.30 22.03 -3.87
CA GLU A 63 -5.17 23.21 -3.71
C GLU A 63 -6.62 22.82 -3.38
N ASN A 64 -7.07 21.68 -3.90
CA ASN A 64 -8.43 21.20 -3.69
C ASN A 64 -8.60 20.29 -2.45
N LEU A 65 -7.55 20.05 -1.66
CA LEU A 65 -7.66 19.26 -0.41
C LEU A 65 -8.68 19.84 0.58
N GLU A 66 -8.74 21.16 0.66
CA GLU A 66 -9.59 21.89 1.61
C GLU A 66 -10.64 22.78 0.91
N ALA A 67 -10.71 22.73 -0.42
CA ALA A 67 -11.68 23.50 -1.20
C ALA A 67 -13.08 22.85 -1.13
N SER A 68 -14.07 23.54 -0.55
CA SER A 68 -15.47 23.10 -0.59
C SER A 68 -16.29 23.76 -1.71
N HIS A 69 -15.69 24.72 -2.42
CA HIS A 69 -16.36 25.49 -3.48
C HIS A 69 -16.24 24.84 -4.87
N SER A 70 -15.24 23.98 -5.09
CA SER A 70 -15.05 23.19 -6.32
C SER A 70 -15.76 21.83 -6.26
N GLU A 71 -16.05 21.25 -7.42
CA GLU A 71 -16.62 19.90 -7.50
C GLU A 71 -15.55 18.85 -7.18
N LEU A 72 -14.33 19.03 -7.69
CA LEU A 72 -13.18 18.21 -7.31
C LEU A 72 -12.89 18.30 -5.81
N GLY A 73 -12.91 19.49 -5.23
CA GLY A 73 -12.62 19.67 -3.81
C GLY A 73 -13.66 19.02 -2.90
N ARG A 74 -14.97 19.18 -3.21
CA ARG A 74 -16.04 18.44 -2.50
C ARG A 74 -15.87 16.93 -2.63
N PHE A 75 -15.47 16.44 -3.80
CA PHE A 75 -15.17 15.03 -4.00
C PHE A 75 -14.00 14.55 -3.12
N ILE A 76 -12.88 15.29 -3.10
CA ILE A 76 -11.71 14.97 -2.25
C ILE A 76 -12.08 14.99 -0.77
N GLN A 77 -12.83 16.01 -0.32
CA GLN A 77 -13.30 16.11 1.06
C GLN A 77 -14.20 14.94 1.44
N SER A 78 -15.10 14.52 0.54
CA SER A 78 -15.98 13.36 0.76
C SER A 78 -15.19 12.06 0.84
N CYS A 79 -14.15 11.89 0.01
CA CYS A 79 -13.23 10.75 0.12
C CYS A 79 -12.48 10.79 1.46
N SER A 80 -11.94 11.93 1.85
CA SER A 80 -11.24 12.12 3.12
C SER A 80 -12.14 11.79 4.32
N ALA A 81 -13.39 12.23 4.32
CA ALA A 81 -14.36 11.95 5.39
C ALA A 81 -14.71 10.45 5.52
N ASN A 82 -14.57 9.68 4.44
CA ASN A 82 -14.80 8.24 4.41
C ASN A 82 -13.51 7.40 4.46
N SER A 83 -12.35 8.06 4.60
CA SER A 83 -11.04 7.42 4.69
C SER A 83 -10.67 7.00 6.12
N LEU A 84 -9.63 6.16 6.23
CA LEU A 84 -9.09 5.68 7.51
C LEU A 84 -8.59 6.81 8.42
N GLU A 85 -7.93 7.84 7.87
CA GLU A 85 -7.28 8.87 8.69
C GLU A 85 -8.24 9.69 9.56
N LYS A 86 -9.49 9.87 9.09
CA LYS A 86 -10.55 10.57 9.81
C LYS A 86 -11.53 9.61 10.49
N ASN A 87 -11.19 8.34 10.59
CA ASN A 87 -12.04 7.33 11.19
C ASN A 87 -11.79 7.21 12.70
N GLU A 88 -12.75 7.66 13.50
CA GLU A 88 -12.75 7.57 14.96
C GLU A 88 -12.80 6.15 15.55
N ILE A 89 -12.77 5.12 14.70
CA ILE A 89 -12.70 3.70 15.11
C ILE A 89 -11.24 3.27 15.32
N ILE A 90 -10.30 3.94 14.66
CA ILE A 90 -8.89 3.57 14.69
C ILE A 90 -8.28 4.03 16.01
N ILE A 91 -7.58 3.11 16.68
CA ILE A 91 -6.87 3.39 17.93
C ILE A 91 -5.36 3.42 17.74
N GLY A 92 -4.68 4.09 18.66
CA GLY A 92 -3.22 4.06 18.75
C GLY A 92 -2.69 2.79 19.43
N ILE A 93 -1.37 2.55 19.30
CA ILE A 93 -0.69 1.46 20.03
C ILE A 93 -0.86 1.62 21.54
N ASP A 94 -0.76 2.84 22.08
CA ASP A 94 -0.89 3.09 23.51
C ASP A 94 -2.31 2.76 24.04
N GLU A 95 -3.34 3.01 23.23
CA GLU A 95 -4.73 2.66 23.56
C GLU A 95 -4.94 1.14 23.49
N LEU A 96 -4.35 0.49 22.48
CA LEU A 96 -4.37 -0.97 22.37
C LEU A 96 -3.70 -1.62 23.60
N GLN A 97 -2.54 -1.10 24.01
CA GLN A 97 -1.81 -1.58 25.18
C GLN A 97 -2.66 -1.48 26.45
N LYS A 98 -3.40 -0.38 26.64
CA LYS A 98 -4.36 -0.24 27.74
C LYS A 98 -5.52 -1.22 27.61
N ALA A 99 -6.08 -1.38 26.40
CA ALA A 99 -7.21 -2.26 26.15
C ALA A 99 -6.90 -3.73 26.45
N PHE A 100 -5.67 -4.17 26.18
CA PHE A 100 -5.20 -5.53 26.44
C PHE A 100 -4.36 -5.69 27.72
N ARG A 101 -4.13 -4.62 28.48
CA ARG A 101 -3.25 -4.61 29.66
C ARG A 101 -1.85 -5.20 29.36
N MET A 102 -1.30 -4.80 28.23
CA MET A 102 -0.04 -5.35 27.72
C MET A 102 1.15 -4.85 28.54
N ASN A 103 2.05 -5.76 28.89
CA ASN A 103 3.35 -5.42 29.47
C ASN A 103 4.36 -5.20 28.34
N ARG A 104 4.98 -4.02 28.30
CA ARG A 104 6.00 -3.67 27.30
C ARG A 104 7.21 -4.59 27.43
N CYS A 105 7.66 -5.14 26.31
CA CYS A 105 9.02 -5.58 26.16
C CYS A 105 9.96 -4.38 26.36
N SER A 106 11.08 -4.56 27.07
CA SER A 106 12.22 -3.67 26.90
C SER A 106 12.61 -3.65 25.41
N ASN A 107 12.95 -2.48 24.88
CA ASN A 107 13.42 -2.36 23.49
C ASN A 107 14.72 -3.16 23.36
N MET A 108 14.63 -4.40 22.86
CA MET A 108 15.80 -5.18 22.48
C MET A 108 16.28 -4.64 21.14
N ASP A 109 17.15 -3.63 21.18
CA ASP A 109 17.76 -3.10 19.98
C ASP A 109 18.73 -4.14 19.41
N CYS A 110 18.49 -4.59 18.18
CA CYS A 110 19.44 -5.42 17.48
C CYS A 110 20.67 -4.58 17.08
N VAL A 111 21.86 -4.99 17.54
CA VAL A 111 23.16 -4.32 17.26
C VAL A 111 23.50 -4.29 15.76
N ASN A 112 22.82 -5.09 14.92
CA ASN A 112 22.97 -5.08 13.46
C ASN A 112 21.85 -4.31 12.77
N LYS A 113 21.87 -2.98 12.88
CA LYS A 113 21.07 -2.11 12.01
C LYS A 113 21.66 -2.14 10.58
N ASP A 114 20.76 -2.13 9.59
CA ASP A 114 21.00 -1.59 8.24
C ASP A 114 21.67 -2.41 7.11
N LYS A 115 21.90 -3.74 7.21
CA LYS A 115 22.50 -4.50 6.07
C LYS A 115 21.65 -5.56 5.38
N PHE A 116 20.37 -5.73 5.74
CA PHE A 116 19.58 -6.87 5.24
C PHE A 116 18.22 -6.52 4.61
N MET A 117 17.70 -5.32 4.88
CA MET A 117 16.43 -4.86 4.33
C MET A 117 16.44 -3.33 4.19
N SER A 118 15.52 -2.78 3.40
CA SER A 118 15.38 -1.32 3.30
C SER A 118 14.89 -0.72 4.62
N GLU A 119 15.16 0.57 4.85
CA GLU A 119 14.72 1.30 6.05
C GLU A 119 13.22 1.14 6.31
N LYS A 120 12.39 1.32 5.26
CA LYS A 120 10.95 1.07 5.35
C LYS A 120 10.62 -0.34 5.85
N LYS A 121 11.28 -1.36 5.28
CA LYS A 121 11.00 -2.75 5.64
C LYS A 121 11.44 -3.05 7.08
N PHE A 122 12.56 -2.45 7.49
CA PHE A 122 13.03 -2.53 8.86
C PHE A 122 12.05 -1.89 9.85
N HIS A 123 11.54 -0.69 9.55
CA HIS A 123 10.52 -0.02 10.37
C HIS A 123 9.25 -0.87 10.55
N GLU A 124 8.72 -1.44 9.46
CA GLU A 124 7.57 -2.35 9.52
C GLU A 124 7.86 -3.57 10.40
N VAL A 125 9.00 -4.23 10.18
CA VAL A 125 9.39 -5.45 10.91
C VAL A 125 9.62 -5.17 12.39
N LYS A 126 10.34 -4.10 12.73
CA LYS A 126 10.64 -3.75 14.12
C LYS A 126 9.35 -3.47 14.89
N LYS A 127 8.50 -2.57 14.40
CA LYS A 127 7.23 -2.21 15.06
C LYS A 127 6.27 -3.40 15.19
N MET A 128 6.16 -4.22 14.14
CA MET A 128 5.32 -5.42 14.20
C MET A 128 5.88 -6.44 15.20
N SER A 129 7.20 -6.60 15.27
CA SER A 129 7.83 -7.55 16.18
C SER A 129 7.65 -7.16 17.65
N GLU A 130 7.78 -5.87 17.96
CA GLU A 130 7.51 -5.31 19.29
C GLU A 130 6.08 -5.64 19.73
N LEU A 131 5.10 -5.35 18.87
CA LEU A 131 3.69 -5.64 19.15
C LEU A 131 3.43 -7.13 19.38
N VAL A 132 3.95 -8.00 18.49
CA VAL A 132 3.77 -9.45 18.60
C VAL A 132 4.40 -9.98 19.88
N ALA A 133 5.59 -9.51 20.26
CA ALA A 133 6.25 -9.92 21.50
C ALA A 133 5.45 -9.51 22.75
N ASP A 134 4.88 -8.30 22.77
CA ASP A 134 4.01 -7.85 23.85
C ASP A 134 2.72 -8.70 23.93
N LEU A 135 2.11 -9.04 22.79
CA LEU A 135 0.94 -9.91 22.72
C LEU A 135 1.24 -11.33 23.22
N VAL A 136 2.37 -11.91 22.84
CA VAL A 136 2.80 -13.24 23.29
C VAL A 136 2.94 -13.28 24.81
N ARG A 137 3.57 -12.27 25.43
CA ARG A 137 3.65 -12.15 26.90
C ARG A 137 2.29 -11.98 27.56
N THR A 138 1.38 -11.26 26.91
CA THR A 138 0.04 -10.97 27.45
C THR A 138 -0.87 -12.19 27.39
N THR A 139 -0.67 -13.09 26.43
CA THR A 139 -1.54 -14.23 26.16
C THR A 139 -0.99 -15.58 26.63
N ASP A 140 0.25 -15.61 27.14
CA ASP A 140 1.03 -16.82 27.43
C ASP A 140 1.20 -17.74 26.20
N ALA A 141 1.17 -17.17 25.00
CA ALA A 141 1.35 -17.95 23.78
C ALA A 141 2.77 -18.54 23.75
N THR A 142 2.88 -19.82 23.37
CA THR A 142 4.18 -20.52 23.31
C THR A 142 4.78 -20.48 21.91
N HIS A 143 3.94 -20.27 20.89
CA HIS A 143 4.32 -20.31 19.48
C HIS A 143 3.66 -19.16 18.72
N VAL A 144 4.36 -18.66 17.70
CA VAL A 144 3.86 -17.68 16.74
C VAL A 144 3.79 -18.34 15.37
N ILE A 145 2.68 -18.14 14.65
CA ILE A 145 2.52 -18.60 13.27
C ILE A 145 2.39 -17.36 12.38
N ASP A 146 3.33 -17.16 11.47
CA ASP A 146 3.30 -16.08 10.48
C ASP A 146 2.78 -16.62 9.14
N ILE A 147 1.55 -16.25 8.77
CA ILE A 147 0.88 -16.72 7.55
C ILE A 147 1.06 -15.66 6.45
N GLY A 148 1.68 -16.06 5.34
CA GLY A 148 2.15 -15.12 4.33
C GLY A 148 3.53 -14.54 4.70
N ASP A 149 4.36 -15.35 5.37
CA ASP A 149 5.70 -14.99 5.84
C ASP A 149 6.60 -14.46 4.71
N GLY A 150 6.32 -14.91 3.48
CA GLY A 150 6.91 -14.44 2.24
C GLY A 150 8.42 -14.49 2.27
N LYS A 151 9.02 -13.36 2.63
CA LYS A 151 10.47 -13.22 2.67
C LYS A 151 11.11 -13.60 4.01
N GLY A 152 10.36 -14.03 5.02
CA GLY A 152 10.92 -14.50 6.29
C GLY A 152 11.47 -13.39 7.19
N TYR A 153 11.22 -12.11 6.90
CA TYR A 153 11.84 -11.01 7.63
C TYR A 153 11.29 -10.87 9.06
N LEU A 154 9.96 -10.92 9.21
CA LEU A 154 9.30 -10.80 10.51
C LEU A 154 9.59 -12.04 11.36
N SER A 155 9.34 -13.22 10.82
CA SER A 155 9.62 -14.50 11.50
C SER A 155 11.06 -14.62 11.98
N SER A 156 12.04 -14.28 11.14
CA SER A 156 13.45 -14.34 11.53
C SER A 156 13.78 -13.32 12.63
N TYR A 157 13.17 -12.13 12.59
CA TYR A 157 13.42 -11.09 13.59
C TYR A 157 12.83 -11.49 14.97
N LEU A 158 11.59 -11.97 14.98
CA LEU A 158 10.93 -12.49 16.18
C LEU A 158 11.73 -13.64 16.82
N SER A 159 12.24 -14.57 16.02
CA SER A 159 13.03 -15.69 16.52
C SER A 159 14.41 -15.29 17.04
N LEU A 160 15.13 -14.42 16.33
CA LEU A 160 16.51 -14.07 16.70
C LEU A 160 16.59 -13.03 17.81
N VAL A 161 15.72 -12.02 17.79
CA VAL A 161 15.75 -10.88 18.73
C VAL A 161 14.94 -11.21 19.98
N TYR A 162 13.68 -11.62 19.81
CA TYR A 162 12.77 -11.90 20.93
C TYR A 162 12.81 -13.35 21.41
N LYS A 163 13.61 -14.22 20.78
CA LYS A 163 13.76 -15.64 21.13
C LYS A 163 12.44 -16.41 21.12
N LEU A 164 11.50 -16.00 20.27
CA LEU A 164 10.19 -16.64 20.14
C LEU A 164 10.27 -17.87 19.22
N GLN A 165 9.43 -18.86 19.48
CA GLN A 165 9.25 -19.99 18.58
C GLN A 165 8.29 -19.59 17.46
N VAL A 166 8.80 -19.49 16.24
CA VAL A 166 8.04 -18.97 15.09
C VAL A 166 8.01 -20.00 13.97
N LEU A 167 6.81 -20.26 13.45
CA LEU A 167 6.57 -21.02 12.23
C LEU A 167 6.11 -20.05 11.12
N GLY A 168 6.98 -19.80 10.15
CA GLY A 168 6.64 -19.04 8.95
C GLY A 168 6.02 -19.94 7.88
N LEU A 169 4.86 -19.55 7.33
CA LEU A 169 4.13 -20.26 6.29
C LEU A 169 3.92 -19.35 5.08
N ASP A 170 4.16 -19.88 3.88
CA ASP A 170 3.81 -19.20 2.62
C ASP A 170 3.38 -20.22 1.56
N SER A 171 2.41 -19.84 0.73
CA SER A 171 1.92 -20.68 -0.37
C SER A 171 2.94 -20.86 -1.51
N SER A 172 3.92 -19.95 -1.62
CA SER A 172 4.95 -19.98 -2.66
C SER A 172 6.20 -20.71 -2.20
N THR A 173 6.47 -21.86 -2.81
CA THR A 173 7.67 -22.69 -2.56
C THR A 173 8.98 -21.91 -2.74
N ASN A 174 9.04 -21.04 -3.73
CA ASN A 174 10.21 -20.18 -3.97
C ASN A 174 10.46 -19.21 -2.81
N LEU A 175 9.39 -18.70 -2.20
CA LEU A 175 9.48 -17.77 -1.07
C LEU A 175 9.89 -18.52 0.20
N THR A 176 9.32 -19.69 0.47
CA THR A 176 9.66 -20.50 1.65
C THR A 176 11.11 -20.97 1.62
N GLN A 177 11.61 -21.51 0.50
CA GLN A 177 13.01 -21.90 0.35
C GLN A 177 13.94 -20.69 0.55
N GLY A 178 13.64 -19.57 -0.11
CA GLY A 178 14.43 -18.35 0.01
C GLY A 178 14.41 -17.76 1.43
N ALA A 179 13.31 -17.92 2.18
CA ALA A 179 13.21 -17.52 3.59
C ALA A 179 14.12 -18.38 4.48
N ALA A 180 14.10 -19.71 4.32
CA ALA A 180 14.94 -20.64 5.07
C ALA A 180 16.45 -20.38 4.85
N GLU A 181 16.87 -20.18 3.60
CA GLU A 181 18.26 -19.84 3.29
C GLU A 181 18.70 -18.52 3.94
N ARG A 182 17.80 -17.53 4.00
CA ARG A 182 18.08 -16.24 4.64
C ARG A 182 18.12 -16.33 6.16
N ALA A 183 17.23 -17.11 6.78
CA ALA A 183 17.27 -17.38 8.20
C ALA A 183 18.61 -18.01 8.60
N ASN A 184 19.08 -19.01 7.85
CA ASN A 184 20.39 -19.64 8.04
C ASN A 184 21.56 -18.63 7.94
N LYS A 185 21.52 -17.74 6.93
CA LYS A 185 22.54 -16.68 6.78
C LYS A 185 22.50 -15.68 7.93
N LEU A 186 21.30 -15.31 8.38
CA LEU A 186 21.10 -14.34 9.44
C LEU A 186 21.55 -14.91 10.79
N GLN A 187 21.21 -16.17 11.09
CA GLN A 187 21.65 -16.87 12.30
C GLN A 187 23.17 -16.99 12.38
N LYS A 188 23.84 -17.36 11.28
CA LYS A 188 25.31 -17.41 11.22
C LYS A 188 25.93 -16.04 11.55
N ARG A 189 25.43 -14.96 10.92
CA ARG A 189 25.90 -13.60 11.17
C ARG A 189 25.62 -13.14 12.60
N TRP A 190 24.45 -13.50 13.13
CA TRP A 190 24.06 -13.17 14.50
C TRP A 190 25.01 -13.82 15.51
N ASN A 191 25.30 -15.11 15.35
CA ASN A 191 26.25 -15.82 16.20
C ASN A 191 27.67 -15.24 16.10
N SER A 192 28.12 -14.85 14.89
CA SER A 192 29.40 -14.16 14.72
C SER A 192 29.45 -12.77 15.36
N ALA A 193 28.32 -12.07 15.49
CA ALA A 193 28.23 -10.78 16.15
C ALA A 193 28.21 -10.92 17.68
N LEU A 194 27.48 -11.92 18.21
CA LEU A 194 27.50 -12.26 19.64
C LEU A 194 28.89 -12.68 20.09
N ASN A 195 29.61 -13.49 19.30
CA ASN A 195 30.98 -13.89 19.63
C ASN A 195 32.01 -12.75 19.57
N LYS A 196 31.61 -11.54 19.12
CA LYS A 196 32.47 -10.34 19.10
C LYS A 196 32.18 -9.35 20.23
N PHE A 197 31.10 -9.56 20.98
CA PHE A 197 30.69 -8.70 22.08
C PHE A 197 30.30 -9.58 23.26
N ASP A 198 31.19 -9.72 24.25
CA ASP A 198 30.80 -10.14 25.58
C ASP A 198 29.84 -9.07 26.12
N ILE A 199 28.54 -9.40 26.18
CA ILE A 199 27.53 -8.52 26.77
C ILE A 199 27.36 -8.98 28.22
N GLU A 200 28.06 -8.31 29.14
CA GLU A 200 27.59 -8.18 30.52
C GLU A 200 26.49 -7.11 30.54
N ASP A 201 25.40 -7.39 31.26
CA ASP A 201 24.24 -6.50 31.44
C ASP A 201 24.66 -5.20 32.17
N GLU A 202 24.58 -4.05 31.50
CA GLU A 202 24.73 -2.73 32.13
C GLU A 202 23.48 -1.85 31.85
N PRO A 203 22.95 -1.13 32.86
CA PRO A 203 21.67 -0.42 32.76
C PRO A 203 21.82 0.95 32.08
N PHE A 204 20.83 1.31 31.25
CA PHE A 204 20.89 2.49 30.39
C PHE A 204 20.45 3.78 31.11
N ASN A 205 21.23 4.85 30.90
CA ASN A 205 21.04 6.18 31.45
C ASN A 205 20.04 7.02 30.61
N ASN A 206 19.24 7.85 31.28
CA ASN A 206 18.16 8.64 30.67
C ASN A 206 18.69 9.94 30.05
N GLU A 207 18.63 10.09 28.72
CA GLU A 207 18.58 11.41 28.08
C GLU A 207 17.51 11.50 26.98
N THR A 208 16.68 12.53 27.11
CA THR A 208 15.53 12.88 26.26
C THR A 208 15.94 13.53 24.95
N PRO A 209 15.32 13.20 23.78
CA PRO A 209 15.56 13.95 22.56
C PRO A 209 14.70 15.22 22.46
N SER A 210 15.38 16.33 22.19
CA SER A 210 14.85 17.67 21.98
C SER A 210 13.93 17.84 20.76
N LYS A 211 13.03 18.81 20.92
CA LYS A 211 12.00 19.28 19.98
C LYS A 211 12.60 20.06 18.81
N THR A 212 12.33 19.64 17.57
CA THR A 212 12.12 20.55 16.43
C THR A 212 11.27 19.85 15.35
N LYS A 213 9.96 20.16 15.28
CA LYS A 213 9.06 19.74 14.19
C LYS A 213 8.09 20.89 13.90
N SER A 214 8.30 21.59 12.79
CA SER A 214 7.28 22.49 12.23
C SER A 214 7.44 22.82 10.75
N ILE A 215 8.54 22.44 10.08
CA ILE A 215 8.77 22.79 8.66
C ILE A 215 8.79 21.55 7.72
N GLU A 216 9.00 20.34 8.24
CA GLU A 216 9.06 19.11 7.42
C GLU A 216 7.71 18.52 6.97
N ASP A 217 6.60 18.89 7.64
CA ASP A 217 5.31 18.21 7.44
C ASP A 217 4.66 18.56 6.09
N THR A 218 4.93 19.74 5.52
CA THR A 218 4.35 20.19 4.26
C THR A 218 4.97 19.48 3.04
N ASN A 219 6.29 19.23 3.06
CA ASN A 219 6.98 18.54 1.96
C ASN A 219 6.68 17.04 1.90
N LYS A 220 6.28 16.41 3.02
CA LYS A 220 6.05 14.96 3.09
C LYS A 220 4.64 14.52 2.68
N ARG A 221 3.61 15.37 2.82
CA ARG A 221 2.26 15.09 2.24
C ARG A 221 2.31 14.94 0.71
N ASN A 222 3.24 15.65 0.06
CA ASN A 222 3.44 15.60 -1.39
C ASN A 222 3.92 14.22 -1.89
N GLU A 223 4.45 13.34 -1.02
CA GLU A 223 4.89 12.01 -1.43
C GLU A 223 3.75 11.03 -1.77
N CYS A 224 2.52 11.26 -1.29
CA CYS A 224 1.38 10.40 -1.64
C CYS A 224 0.89 10.65 -3.08
N TYR A 225 1.07 11.88 -3.56
CA TYR A 225 0.75 12.33 -4.91
C TYR A 225 1.97 12.16 -5.83
N LYS A 226 2.36 10.90 -6.06
CA LYS A 226 3.41 10.60 -7.04
C LYS A 226 2.87 10.76 -8.45
N GLN A 227 3.66 11.37 -9.33
CA GLN A 227 3.39 11.35 -10.77
C GLN A 227 3.12 9.92 -11.22
N ILE A 228 2.18 9.76 -12.16
CA ILE A 228 1.86 8.46 -12.72
C ILE A 228 3.16 7.82 -13.24
N PRO A 229 3.44 6.54 -12.94
CA PRO A 229 4.61 5.90 -13.51
C PRO A 229 4.50 5.89 -15.04
N GLN A 230 5.52 6.35 -15.75
CA GLN A 230 5.57 6.31 -17.23
C GLN A 230 5.22 4.91 -17.79
N THR A 231 5.61 3.85 -17.09
CA THR A 231 5.27 2.47 -17.47
C THR A 231 3.77 2.16 -17.46
N LEU A 232 2.97 2.89 -16.69
CA LEU A 232 1.51 2.75 -16.68
C LEU A 232 0.89 3.43 -17.89
N MET A 233 1.39 4.62 -18.27
CA MET A 233 1.01 5.27 -19.53
C MET A 233 1.29 4.36 -20.73
N PHE A 234 2.51 3.80 -20.79
CA PHE A 234 2.88 2.88 -21.85
C PHE A 234 1.99 1.65 -21.87
N ARG A 235 1.58 1.10 -20.71
CA ARG A 235 0.62 -0.02 -20.69
C ARG A 235 -0.72 0.37 -21.28
N ALA A 236 -1.30 1.49 -20.87
CA ALA A 236 -2.61 1.91 -21.33
C ALA A 236 -2.64 2.17 -22.84
N VAL A 237 -1.63 2.86 -23.38
CA VAL A 237 -1.54 3.08 -24.83
C VAL A 237 -1.23 1.78 -25.58
N PHE A 238 -0.40 0.90 -25.01
CA PHE A 238 -0.08 -0.39 -25.60
C PHE A 238 -1.30 -1.29 -25.73
N GLU A 239 -2.18 -1.32 -24.73
CA GLU A 239 -3.44 -2.07 -24.82
C GLU A 239 -4.29 -1.62 -26.01
N SER A 240 -4.48 -0.30 -26.13
CA SER A 240 -5.23 0.28 -27.26
C SER A 240 -4.54 0.03 -28.60
N PHE A 241 -3.20 0.04 -28.64
CA PHE A 241 -2.42 -0.31 -29.83
C PHE A 241 -2.64 -1.78 -30.25
N MET A 242 -2.63 -2.68 -29.27
CA MET A 242 -2.83 -4.11 -29.51
C MET A 242 -4.25 -4.40 -29.98
N GLU A 243 -5.26 -3.77 -29.38
CA GLU A 243 -6.65 -3.84 -29.88
C GLU A 243 -6.79 -3.30 -31.30
N HIS A 244 -6.11 -2.20 -31.63
CA HIS A 244 -6.12 -1.65 -32.98
C HIS A 244 -5.52 -2.62 -34.01
N LYS A 245 -4.44 -3.32 -33.64
CA LYS A 245 -3.76 -4.27 -34.54
C LYS A 245 -4.45 -5.63 -34.65
N MET A 246 -5.09 -6.10 -33.59
CA MET A 246 -5.59 -7.48 -33.49
C MET A 246 -7.11 -7.59 -33.34
N GLY A 247 -7.82 -6.48 -33.18
CA GLY A 247 -9.22 -6.45 -32.76
C GLY A 247 -9.40 -6.71 -31.25
N LYS A 248 -10.62 -6.51 -30.74
CA LYS A 248 -11.02 -6.66 -29.32
C LYS A 248 -10.88 -8.09 -28.74
N CYS A 249 -10.22 -9.02 -29.43
CA CYS A 249 -10.13 -10.43 -29.05
C CYS A 249 -8.95 -10.76 -28.12
N ILE A 250 -8.30 -9.77 -27.51
CA ILE A 250 -7.27 -10.02 -26.48
C ILE A 250 -8.00 -10.31 -25.16
N GLY A 251 -8.47 -11.54 -25.01
CA GLY A 251 -9.27 -11.96 -23.86
C GLY A 251 -8.54 -11.84 -22.52
N LYS A 252 -9.35 -11.86 -21.43
CA LYS A 252 -8.89 -11.96 -20.04
C LYS A 252 -7.82 -13.04 -19.90
N GLY A 253 -6.64 -12.68 -19.37
CA GLY A 253 -5.53 -13.60 -19.13
C GLY A 253 -4.28 -13.40 -19.99
N ARG A 254 -4.27 -12.42 -20.91
CA ARG A 254 -3.09 -12.05 -21.73
C ARG A 254 -2.57 -10.65 -21.42
N GLU A 255 -2.49 -10.30 -20.14
CA GLU A 255 -1.88 -9.06 -19.72
C GLU A 255 -0.36 -9.15 -19.84
N VAL A 256 0.26 -8.07 -20.33
CA VAL A 256 1.73 -7.93 -20.32
C VAL A 256 2.30 -8.06 -18.91
N GLY A 257 1.52 -7.70 -17.89
CA GLY A 257 1.91 -7.73 -16.48
C GLY A 257 3.12 -6.84 -16.20
N ARG A 258 3.86 -7.12 -15.12
CA ARG A 258 5.05 -6.35 -14.76
C ARG A 258 6.21 -6.66 -15.71
N MET A 259 6.80 -5.62 -16.29
CA MET A 259 8.08 -5.72 -17.00
C MET A 259 9.24 -5.80 -16.02
N ARG A 260 10.19 -6.71 -16.27
CA ARG A 260 11.38 -6.90 -15.42
C ARG A 260 12.39 -5.75 -15.58
N SER A 261 12.58 -5.28 -16.81
CA SER A 261 13.46 -4.15 -17.12
C SER A 261 12.65 -2.87 -17.34
N LYS A 262 13.23 -1.74 -16.94
CA LYS A 262 12.71 -0.41 -17.31
C LYS A 262 12.75 -0.27 -18.83
N CYS A 263 11.80 0.49 -19.36
CA CYS A 263 11.75 0.86 -20.79
C CYS A 263 11.84 2.38 -20.83
N SER A 264 12.70 2.93 -21.67
CA SER A 264 12.90 4.38 -21.81
C SER A 264 11.96 5.00 -22.84
N SER A 265 11.43 4.19 -23.77
CA SER A 265 10.50 4.63 -24.80
C SER A 265 9.30 3.70 -24.95
N PHE A 266 8.23 4.22 -25.55
CA PHE A 266 7.04 3.42 -25.88
C PHE A 266 7.34 2.35 -26.94
N VAL A 267 8.24 2.63 -27.88
CA VAL A 267 8.70 1.65 -28.89
C VAL A 267 9.35 0.45 -28.21
N GLU A 268 10.31 0.69 -27.30
CA GLU A 268 10.98 -0.37 -26.55
C GLU A 268 9.98 -1.18 -25.71
N TYR A 269 9.06 -0.47 -25.03
CA TYR A 269 8.00 -1.10 -24.25
C TYR A 269 7.13 -2.03 -25.11
N SER A 270 6.69 -1.53 -26.27
CA SER A 270 5.81 -2.26 -27.19
C SER A 270 6.49 -3.49 -27.77
N ARG A 271 7.77 -3.39 -28.19
CA ARG A 271 8.55 -4.55 -28.67
C ARG A 271 8.67 -5.63 -27.61
N LYS A 272 8.97 -5.26 -26.36
CA LYS A 272 9.01 -6.20 -25.23
C LYS A 272 7.63 -6.78 -24.92
N GLY A 273 6.58 -5.97 -25.00
CA GLY A 273 5.18 -6.37 -24.81
C GLY A 273 4.76 -7.44 -25.81
N ILE A 274 4.91 -7.17 -27.10
CA ILE A 274 4.58 -8.08 -28.21
C ILE A 274 5.34 -9.41 -28.05
N LYS A 275 6.66 -9.34 -27.78
CA LYS A 275 7.48 -10.54 -27.55
C LYS A 275 7.00 -11.35 -26.36
N LYS A 276 6.65 -10.68 -25.25
CA LYS A 276 6.20 -11.34 -24.02
C LYS A 276 4.84 -12.01 -24.18
N LEU A 277 3.95 -11.42 -24.98
CA LEU A 277 2.64 -11.97 -25.30
C LEU A 277 2.71 -13.09 -26.35
N GLY A 278 3.85 -13.26 -27.02
CA GLY A 278 4.06 -14.31 -28.02
C GLY A 278 3.33 -14.06 -29.34
N TYR A 279 2.95 -12.81 -29.63
CA TYR A 279 2.28 -12.46 -30.88
C TYR A 279 3.28 -12.17 -32.00
N ASN A 280 2.97 -12.64 -33.21
CA ASN A 280 3.73 -12.31 -34.41
C ASN A 280 3.05 -11.15 -35.15
N ILE A 281 3.27 -9.93 -34.66
CA ILE A 281 2.73 -8.70 -35.26
C ILE A 281 3.82 -8.03 -36.08
N HIS A 282 3.59 -7.87 -37.37
CA HIS A 282 4.42 -7.03 -38.23
C HIS A 282 4.01 -5.56 -38.05
N VAL A 283 4.88 -4.80 -37.39
CA VAL A 283 4.74 -3.36 -37.17
C VAL A 283 6.14 -2.73 -37.19
N SER A 284 6.29 -1.55 -37.80
CA SER A 284 7.52 -0.75 -37.79
C SER A 284 7.66 0.09 -36.51
N ASP A 285 8.87 0.50 -36.16
CA ASP A 285 9.06 1.39 -35.00
C ASP A 285 8.39 2.76 -35.22
N GLU A 286 8.40 3.26 -36.45
CA GLU A 286 7.71 4.47 -36.87
C GLU A 286 6.21 4.37 -36.57
N GLU A 287 5.57 3.28 -36.96
CA GLU A 287 4.14 3.09 -36.73
C GLU A 287 3.80 3.05 -35.23
N ILE A 288 4.64 2.43 -34.40
CA ILE A 288 4.47 2.42 -32.94
C ILE A 288 4.59 3.84 -32.36
N ALA A 289 5.59 4.60 -32.82
CA ALA A 289 5.82 5.97 -32.38
C ALA A 289 4.66 6.89 -32.77
N THR A 290 4.25 6.88 -34.04
CA THR A 290 3.11 7.65 -34.55
C THR A 290 1.81 7.28 -33.81
N PHE A 291 1.61 6.00 -33.47
CA PHE A 291 0.46 5.61 -32.67
C PHE A 291 0.47 6.25 -31.29
N PHE A 292 1.62 6.28 -30.61
CA PHE A 292 1.74 6.91 -29.29
C PHE A 292 1.49 8.41 -29.33
N GLU A 293 1.99 9.10 -30.35
CA GLU A 293 1.81 10.55 -30.52
C GLU A 293 0.33 10.95 -30.59
N LYS A 294 -0.54 10.10 -31.18
CA LYS A 294 -2.00 10.32 -31.18
C LYS A 294 -2.60 10.40 -29.78
N TYR A 295 -2.02 9.70 -28.81
CA TYR A 295 -2.50 9.68 -27.42
C TYR A 295 -1.83 10.73 -26.54
N ALA A 296 -0.73 11.35 -26.98
CA ALA A 296 0.02 12.33 -26.18
C ALA A 296 -0.86 13.47 -25.60
N PRO A 297 -1.81 14.07 -26.36
CA PRO A 297 -2.72 15.08 -25.82
C PRO A 297 -3.69 14.53 -24.76
N SER A 298 -3.98 13.23 -24.80
CA SER A 298 -4.95 12.58 -23.92
C SER A 298 -4.32 11.98 -22.66
N LEU A 299 -2.98 11.95 -22.54
CA LEU A 299 -2.27 11.41 -21.39
C LEU A 299 -2.60 12.18 -20.09
N GLN A 300 -2.91 13.47 -20.18
CA GLN A 300 -3.32 14.28 -19.02
C GLN A 300 -4.62 13.77 -18.38
N PHE A 301 -5.56 13.24 -19.18
CA PHE A 301 -6.82 12.67 -18.66
C PHE A 301 -6.55 11.36 -17.93
N LEU A 302 -5.61 10.54 -18.44
CA LEU A 302 -5.18 9.31 -17.79
C LEU A 302 -4.51 9.61 -16.43
N GLU A 303 -3.67 10.63 -16.37
CA GLU A 303 -3.05 11.10 -15.14
C GLU A 303 -4.10 11.58 -14.13
N PHE A 304 -5.06 12.39 -14.57
CA PHE A 304 -6.11 12.89 -13.68
C PHE A 304 -7.00 11.77 -13.17
N TYR A 305 -7.36 10.83 -14.04
CA TYR A 305 -8.09 9.63 -13.67
C TYR A 305 -7.33 8.78 -12.64
N PHE A 306 -6.02 8.61 -12.82
CA PHE A 306 -5.17 7.95 -11.84
C PHE A 306 -5.23 8.67 -10.49
N MET A 307 -5.17 9.99 -10.47
CA MET A 307 -5.21 10.78 -9.24
C MET A 307 -6.56 10.69 -8.53
N ILE A 308 -7.69 10.71 -9.24
CA ILE A 308 -9.02 10.42 -8.67
C ILE A 308 -9.00 9.07 -7.95
N ARG A 309 -8.40 8.04 -8.56
CA ARG A 309 -8.31 6.71 -7.95
C ARG A 309 -7.40 6.68 -6.74
N VAL A 310 -6.30 7.42 -6.74
CA VAL A 310 -5.41 7.56 -5.56
C VAL A 310 -6.20 8.13 -4.38
N VAL A 311 -7.04 9.15 -4.61
CA VAL A 311 -7.89 9.75 -3.57
C VAL A 311 -8.96 8.79 -3.06
N LEU A 312 -9.49 7.91 -3.91
CA LEU A 312 -10.48 6.89 -3.50
C LEU A 312 -9.88 5.69 -2.77
N ALA A 313 -8.60 5.37 -3.01
CA ALA A 313 -7.98 4.16 -2.47
C ALA A 313 -8.08 4.04 -0.93
N PRO A 314 -7.87 5.10 -0.13
CA PRO A 314 -8.05 5.06 1.34
C PRO A 314 -9.48 4.75 1.78
N VAL A 315 -10.49 5.06 0.97
CA VAL A 315 -11.90 4.73 1.26
C VAL A 315 -12.13 3.23 1.10
N ILE A 316 -11.56 2.63 0.05
CA ILE A 316 -11.63 1.19 -0.18
C ILE A 316 -10.90 0.43 0.93
N GLU A 317 -9.70 0.89 1.30
CA GLU A 317 -8.94 0.32 2.41
C GLU A 317 -9.75 0.39 3.72
N ASN A 318 -10.43 1.52 3.98
CA ASN A 318 -11.32 1.67 5.13
C ASN A 318 -12.45 0.64 5.13
N ILE A 319 -13.15 0.47 4.00
CA ILE A 319 -14.26 -0.48 3.87
C ILE A 319 -13.78 -1.91 4.17
N ILE A 320 -12.65 -2.33 3.59
CA ILE A 320 -12.10 -3.68 3.80
C ILE A 320 -11.76 -3.89 5.27
N LEU A 321 -11.08 -2.94 5.90
CA LEU A 321 -10.66 -3.07 7.30
C LEU A 321 -11.86 -3.06 8.27
N LEU A 322 -12.87 -2.21 8.01
CA LEU A 322 -14.09 -2.17 8.81
C LEU A 322 -14.93 -3.44 8.66
N ASP A 323 -15.04 -3.98 7.44
CA ASP A 323 -15.69 -5.27 7.16
C ASP A 323 -15.02 -6.40 7.94
N ARG A 324 -13.69 -6.52 7.86
CA ARG A 324 -12.94 -7.56 8.59
C ARG A 324 -13.04 -7.40 10.11
N LEU A 325 -13.01 -6.17 10.61
CA LEU A 325 -13.18 -5.90 12.05
C LEU A 325 -14.60 -6.28 12.50
N LEU A 326 -15.62 -5.90 11.74
CA LEU A 326 -17.01 -6.21 12.06
C LEU A 326 -17.25 -7.72 12.05
N PHE A 327 -16.69 -8.43 11.06
CA PHE A 327 -16.74 -9.89 10.99
C PHE A 327 -16.20 -10.55 12.26
N LEU A 328 -15.05 -10.11 12.78
CA LEU A 328 -14.50 -10.65 14.04
C LEU A 328 -15.44 -10.40 15.23
N GLN A 329 -16.00 -9.19 15.32
CA GLN A 329 -16.93 -8.81 16.40
C GLN A 329 -18.24 -9.62 16.34
N GLU A 330 -18.78 -9.86 15.14
CA GLU A 330 -19.97 -10.69 14.92
C GLU A 330 -19.74 -12.16 15.27
N ASN A 331 -18.50 -12.65 15.12
CA ASN A 331 -18.08 -13.99 15.55
C ASN A 331 -17.71 -14.08 17.03
N GLY A 332 -18.07 -13.08 17.84
CA GLY A 332 -17.87 -13.09 19.29
C GLY A 332 -16.48 -12.69 19.76
N ILE A 333 -15.57 -12.31 18.86
CA ILE A 333 -14.23 -11.81 19.21
C ILE A 333 -14.34 -10.30 19.53
N LYS A 334 -14.91 -10.01 20.69
CA LYS A 334 -15.20 -8.64 21.15
C LYS A 334 -13.92 -7.81 21.37
N HIS A 335 -12.85 -8.47 21.78
CA HIS A 335 -11.53 -7.90 21.99
C HIS A 335 -10.74 -7.80 20.67
N SER A 336 -11.31 -7.05 19.71
CA SER A 336 -10.73 -6.80 18.39
C SER A 336 -10.72 -5.30 18.08
N PHE A 337 -9.60 -4.82 17.55
CA PHE A 337 -9.34 -3.40 17.34
C PHE A 337 -8.66 -3.15 15.99
N LEU A 338 -9.03 -2.04 15.34
CA LEU A 338 -8.30 -1.52 14.19
C LEU A 338 -7.28 -0.49 14.68
N VAL A 339 -6.00 -0.72 14.38
CA VAL A 339 -4.87 -0.04 15.03
C VAL A 339 -4.00 0.63 13.98
N LYS A 340 -3.58 1.87 14.24
CA LYS A 340 -2.50 2.52 13.46
C LYS A 340 -1.14 2.05 13.97
N LEU A 341 -0.51 1.14 13.22
CA LEU A 341 0.74 0.47 13.59
C LEU A 341 1.97 1.26 13.14
N PHE A 342 2.01 1.70 11.90
CA PHE A 342 3.21 2.31 11.32
C PHE A 342 3.05 3.81 11.12
N ASP A 343 4.21 4.45 11.00
CA ASP A 343 4.27 5.84 10.55
C ASP A 343 3.93 5.87 9.04
N SER A 344 2.86 6.58 8.67
CA SER A 344 2.39 6.70 7.28
C SER A 344 3.41 7.36 6.36
N TYR A 345 4.33 8.16 6.89
CA TYR A 345 5.42 8.75 6.12
C TYR A 345 6.52 7.74 5.76
N VAL A 346 6.68 6.68 6.56
CA VAL A 346 7.71 5.65 6.33
C VAL A 346 7.11 4.45 5.59
N SER A 347 5.89 4.06 5.96
CA SER A 347 5.17 3.00 5.30
C SER A 347 3.70 3.37 5.04
N PRO A 348 3.24 3.28 3.78
CA PRO A 348 1.83 3.47 3.44
C PRO A 348 0.94 2.34 3.98
N ARG A 349 1.49 1.22 4.49
CA ARG A 349 0.71 0.10 5.05
C ARG A 349 0.49 0.29 6.54
N CYS A 350 -0.13 1.37 6.95
CA CYS A 350 -0.02 1.83 8.34
C CYS A 350 -1.03 1.22 9.32
N TYR A 351 -2.04 0.46 8.86
CA TYR A 351 -3.09 -0.08 9.72
C TYR A 351 -3.06 -1.61 9.83
N GLY A 352 -3.50 -2.13 10.99
CA GLY A 352 -3.67 -3.56 11.22
C GLY A 352 -4.84 -3.84 12.17
N ILE A 353 -5.42 -5.03 12.05
CA ILE A 353 -6.44 -5.51 12.98
C ILE A 353 -5.76 -6.42 13.99
N VAL A 354 -5.93 -6.13 15.28
CA VAL A 354 -5.39 -6.92 16.38
C VAL A 354 -6.55 -7.44 17.20
N ALA A 355 -6.55 -8.74 17.48
CA ALA A 355 -7.61 -9.37 18.26
C ALA A 355 -7.04 -10.42 19.22
N ILE A 356 -7.66 -10.52 20.40
CA ILE A 356 -7.43 -11.60 21.36
C ILE A 356 -8.74 -12.36 21.52
N ARG A 357 -8.66 -13.69 21.43
CA ARG A 357 -9.77 -14.58 21.74
C ARG A 357 -9.67 -14.97 23.21
N ASP A 358 -10.76 -14.83 23.95
CA ASP A 358 -10.81 -15.26 25.34
C ASP A 358 -10.54 -16.77 25.44
N LYS A 359 -9.84 -17.20 26.50
CA LYS A 359 -9.62 -18.62 26.79
C LYS A 359 -11.01 -19.26 26.99
N GLN A 360 -11.34 -20.24 26.14
CA GLN A 360 -12.59 -21.00 26.21
C GLN A 360 -12.63 -21.93 27.41
#